data_AF-A0A7W1A438-F1
#
_entry.id   AF-A0A7W1A438-F1
#
_cell.length_a   1.000
_cell.length_b   1.000
_cell.length_c   1.000
_cell.angle_alpha   90.00
_cell.angle_beta   90.00
_cell.angle_gamma   90.00
#
_symmetry.space_group_name_H-M   'P 1'
#
loop_
_entity.id
_entity.type
_entity.pdbx_description
1 polymer ?
#
loop_
_entity_poly.entity_id
_entity_poly.type
_entity_poly.pdbx_seq_one_letter_code
_entity_poly.pdbx_strand_id
1 'polypeptide(L)'
;MRISWLSAEEISAARAALTAEGATWESHFGPEFTIPAAPEDTRLIDWPGITEHVARAERVSQVVRDYGLEEARRRFGGATTAIEAATLAAAAHEGDALDLDEVIKVLERPIDNYVFYAPFLELLIERGKRELDRTVAAYEQFVTAYAYALDRVPHGTERIGAVKDGLADFYVSAGRVDSAEALFEQRHDEDQGDVAVALSASRAFLAAGSVSHAVRWLGVGAARASALGREELAERLRQKQEAVRKRLS
;
A
#
# COMPACT_ATOMS: atom_id res chain seq x y z
N MET A 1 4.45 5.01 12.71
CA MET A 1 4.10 4.88 11.26
C MET A 1 2.61 5.17 11.06
N ARG A 2 2.16 5.83 9.97
CA ARG A 2 0.71 6.00 9.71
C ARG A 2 0.12 4.71 9.14
N ILE A 3 -0.91 4.16 9.78
CA ILE A 3 -1.54 2.89 9.37
C ILE A 3 -3.00 2.99 8.92
N SER A 4 -3.61 4.18 9.01
CA SER A 4 -5.01 4.40 8.65
C SER A 4 -5.21 5.65 7.79
N TRP A 5 -6.16 5.58 6.86
CA TRP A 5 -6.62 6.70 6.03
C TRP A 5 -7.52 7.68 6.78
N LEU A 6 -8.09 7.25 7.91
CA LEU A 6 -8.94 8.10 8.73
C LEU A 6 -8.21 9.37 9.17
N SER A 7 -8.96 10.47 9.21
CA SER A 7 -8.51 11.74 9.76
C SER A 7 -8.38 11.65 11.28
N ALA A 8 -7.60 12.57 11.85
CA ALA A 8 -7.50 12.68 13.31
C ALA A 8 -8.86 13.00 13.96
N GLU A 9 -9.73 13.73 13.26
CA GLU A 9 -11.08 14.07 13.71
C GLU A 9 -11.98 12.83 13.77
N GLU A 10 -12.01 12.01 12.71
CA GLU A 10 -12.77 10.76 12.67
C GLU A 10 -12.32 9.79 13.77
N ILE A 11 -11.01 9.63 13.94
CA ILE A 11 -10.45 8.79 15.00
C ILE A 11 -10.83 9.33 16.38
N SER A 12 -10.74 10.64 16.59
CA SER A 12 -11.09 11.26 17.87
C SER A 12 -12.56 11.12 18.20
N ALA A 13 -13.45 11.33 17.22
CA ALA A 13 -14.89 11.15 17.38
C ALA A 13 -15.25 9.70 17.72
N ALA A 14 -14.68 8.73 16.99
CA ALA A 14 -14.89 7.31 17.25
C ALA A 14 -14.40 6.92 18.65
N ARG A 15 -13.18 7.34 19.04
CA ARG A 15 -12.64 7.07 20.38
C ARG A 15 -13.56 7.63 21.48
N ALA A 16 -14.01 8.88 21.34
CA ALA A 16 -14.89 9.50 22.32
C ALA A 16 -16.20 8.72 22.50
N ALA A 17 -16.82 8.29 21.40
CA ALA A 17 -18.06 7.52 21.43
C ALA A 17 -17.88 6.11 22.02
N LEU A 18 -16.77 5.44 21.68
CA LEU A 18 -16.44 4.10 22.18
C LEU A 18 -16.04 4.06 23.67
N THR A 19 -15.58 5.18 24.22
CA THR A 19 -15.26 5.27 25.67
C THR A 19 -16.32 6.01 26.47
N ALA A 20 -17.45 6.37 25.83
CA ALA A 20 -18.55 7.02 26.51
C ALA A 20 -19.05 6.15 27.67
N GLU A 21 -19.47 6.81 28.76
CA GLU A 21 -20.01 6.14 29.95
C GLU A 21 -19.06 5.14 30.63
N GLY A 22 -17.75 5.24 30.36
CA GLY A 22 -16.74 4.36 30.94
C GLY A 22 -16.61 3.01 30.25
N ALA A 23 -17.18 2.86 29.05
CA ALA A 23 -16.98 1.68 28.22
C ALA A 23 -15.49 1.46 27.91
N THR A 24 -15.11 0.18 27.78
CA THR A 24 -13.75 -0.24 27.38
C THR A 24 -13.77 -0.69 25.93
N TRP A 25 -12.61 -0.70 25.25
CA TRP A 25 -12.55 -1.24 23.89
C TRP A 25 -13.07 -2.68 23.82
N GLU A 26 -12.76 -3.50 24.83
CA GLU A 26 -13.19 -4.90 24.90
C GLU A 26 -14.71 -5.04 25.00
N SER A 27 -15.41 -4.14 25.70
CA SER A 27 -16.86 -4.26 25.90
C SER A 27 -17.68 -4.15 24.61
N HIS A 28 -17.08 -3.67 23.52
CA HIS A 28 -17.73 -3.63 22.21
C HIS A 28 -17.64 -4.95 21.44
N PHE A 29 -16.82 -5.90 21.87
CA PHE A 29 -16.60 -7.17 21.18
C PHE A 29 -17.40 -8.30 21.83
N GLY A 30 -18.67 -8.42 21.42
CA GLY A 30 -19.52 -9.59 21.69
C GLY A 30 -19.54 -10.57 20.51
N PRO A 31 -20.59 -11.41 20.38
CA PRO A 31 -20.82 -12.21 19.17
C PRO A 31 -20.86 -11.35 17.90
N GLU A 32 -21.35 -10.12 18.04
CA GLU A 32 -21.28 -9.06 17.04
C GLU A 32 -20.66 -7.80 17.66
N PHE A 33 -20.10 -6.93 16.83
CA PHE A 33 -19.55 -5.66 17.28
C PHE A 33 -20.66 -4.69 17.68
N THR A 34 -20.58 -4.11 18.88
CA THR A 34 -21.56 -3.15 19.37
C THR A 34 -21.18 -1.74 18.95
N ILE A 35 -21.92 -1.20 17.97
CA ILE A 35 -21.70 0.13 17.40
C ILE A 35 -22.18 1.20 18.41
N PRO A 36 -21.33 2.16 18.82
CA PRO A 36 -21.75 3.24 19.70
C PRO A 36 -22.63 4.25 18.94
N ALA A 37 -23.39 5.07 19.67
CA ALA A 37 -24.19 6.13 19.06
C ALA A 37 -23.31 7.11 18.29
N ALA A 38 -23.76 7.50 17.08
CA ALA A 38 -23.08 8.51 16.28
C ALA A 38 -23.27 9.91 16.92
N PRO A 39 -22.23 10.77 16.96
CA PRO A 39 -22.40 12.14 17.45
C PRO A 39 -23.27 12.94 16.47
N GLU A 40 -24.20 13.74 17.00
CA GLU A 40 -25.23 14.47 16.23
C GLU A 40 -24.67 15.37 15.13
N ASP A 41 -23.45 15.91 15.32
CA ASP A 41 -22.81 16.86 14.40
C ASP A 41 -21.94 16.19 13.31
N THR A 42 -21.78 14.86 13.32
CA THR A 42 -20.83 14.19 12.44
C THR A 42 -21.52 13.59 11.21
N ARG A 43 -21.23 14.14 10.03
CA ARG A 43 -21.61 13.55 8.73
C ARG A 43 -20.66 12.43 8.34
N LEU A 44 -20.53 11.40 9.17
CA LEU A 44 -19.70 10.23 8.87
C LEU A 44 -20.53 9.21 8.10
N ILE A 45 -20.11 8.95 6.86
CA ILE A 45 -20.87 8.11 5.91
C ILE A 45 -20.87 6.64 6.35
N ASP A 46 -19.81 6.15 7.00
CA ASP A 46 -19.70 4.76 7.50
C ASP A 46 -19.26 4.72 8.97
N TRP A 47 -20.09 5.27 9.85
CA TRP A 47 -19.85 5.25 11.29
C TRP A 47 -19.62 3.84 11.89
N PRO A 48 -20.39 2.79 11.50
CA PRO A 48 -20.14 1.43 11.95
C PRO A 48 -18.72 0.93 11.60
N GLY A 49 -18.29 1.08 10.34
CA GLY A 49 -16.98 0.64 9.90
C GLY A 49 -15.84 1.41 10.58
N ILE A 50 -15.99 2.73 10.71
CA ILE A 50 -15.00 3.59 11.38
C ILE A 50 -14.84 3.19 12.86
N THR A 51 -15.95 3.01 13.58
CA THR A 51 -15.90 2.68 15.01
C THR A 51 -15.34 1.29 15.26
N GLU A 52 -15.68 0.29 14.44
CA GLU A 52 -15.09 -1.05 14.54
C GLU A 52 -13.58 -1.03 14.26
N HIS A 53 -13.16 -0.34 13.19
CA HIS A 53 -11.75 -0.20 12.83
C HIS A 53 -10.95 0.45 13.97
N VAL A 54 -11.45 1.56 14.53
CA VAL A 54 -10.80 2.26 15.64
C VAL A 54 -10.78 1.40 16.91
N ALA A 55 -11.88 0.75 17.27
CA ALA A 55 -11.94 -0.11 18.45
C ALA A 55 -10.92 -1.26 18.37
N ARG A 56 -10.78 -1.89 17.19
CA ARG A 56 -9.80 -2.96 16.96
C ARG A 56 -8.37 -2.46 17.09
N ALA A 57 -8.04 -1.32 16.48
CA ALA A 57 -6.72 -0.71 16.59
C ALA A 57 -6.38 -0.32 18.04
N GLU A 58 -7.32 0.30 18.76
CA GLU A 58 -7.10 0.71 20.15
C GLU A 58 -6.95 -0.47 21.10
N ARG A 59 -7.68 -1.56 20.85
CA ARG A 59 -7.56 -2.78 21.65
C ARG A 59 -6.15 -3.38 21.57
N VAL A 60 -5.56 -3.44 20.38
CA VAL A 60 -4.17 -3.89 20.19
C VAL A 60 -3.21 -2.90 20.85
N SER A 61 -3.38 -1.61 20.57
CA SER A 61 -2.52 -0.55 21.10
C SER A 61 -2.52 -0.49 22.62
N GLN A 62 -3.68 -0.72 23.26
CA GLN A 62 -3.80 -0.79 24.71
C GLN A 62 -2.97 -1.95 25.27
N VAL A 63 -3.07 -3.15 24.68
CA VAL A 63 -2.28 -4.29 25.16
C VAL A 63 -0.78 -4.07 25.01
N VAL A 64 -0.35 -3.47 23.89
CA VAL A 64 1.06 -3.09 23.69
C VAL A 64 1.52 -2.12 24.78
N ARG A 65 0.73 -1.09 25.09
CA ARG A 65 1.07 -0.09 26.12
C ARG A 65 1.10 -0.68 27.53
N ASP A 66 0.10 -1.50 27.86
CA ASP A 66 -0.12 -1.95 29.23
C ASP A 66 0.72 -3.21 29.57
N TYR A 67 0.99 -4.07 28.58
CA TYR A 67 1.62 -5.37 28.78
C TYR A 67 2.81 -5.67 27.85
N GLY A 68 3.09 -4.80 26.87
CA GLY A 68 4.21 -4.94 25.94
C GLY A 68 3.89 -5.72 24.66
N LEU A 69 4.85 -5.69 23.73
CA LEU A 69 4.70 -6.26 22.38
C LEU A 69 4.51 -7.78 22.38
N GLU A 70 5.22 -8.52 23.23
CA GLU A 70 5.13 -9.99 23.28
C GLU A 70 3.75 -10.48 23.72
N GLU A 71 3.12 -9.79 24.67
CA GLU A 71 1.75 -10.09 25.08
C GLU A 71 0.75 -9.74 23.97
N ALA A 72 0.97 -8.64 23.27
CA ALA A 72 0.16 -8.29 22.10
C ALA A 72 0.29 -9.33 20.97
N ARG A 73 1.50 -9.87 20.72
CA ARG A 73 1.72 -10.98 19.77
C ARG A 73 1.00 -12.25 20.22
N ARG A 74 1.06 -12.59 21.50
CA ARG A 74 0.35 -13.76 22.06
C ARG A 74 -1.16 -13.64 21.87
N ARG A 75 -1.72 -12.44 22.03
CA ARG A 75 -3.16 -12.19 21.96
C ARG A 75 -3.67 -11.97 20.52
N PHE A 76 -2.91 -11.29 19.68
CA PHE A 76 -3.35 -10.82 18.36
C PHE A 76 -2.53 -11.36 17.18
N GLY A 77 -1.49 -12.17 17.41
CA GLY A 77 -0.67 -12.73 16.33
C GLY A 77 -1.44 -13.64 15.35
N GLY A 78 -2.60 -14.15 15.78
CA GLY A 78 -3.55 -14.90 14.94
C GLY A 78 -4.73 -14.08 14.43
N ALA A 79 -4.67 -12.74 14.50
CA ALA A 79 -5.76 -11.88 14.06
C ALA A 79 -6.14 -12.14 12.59
N THR A 80 -7.43 -12.14 12.33
CA THR A 80 -7.99 -12.31 10.97
C THR A 80 -8.28 -10.97 10.30
N THR A 81 -8.24 -9.86 11.04
CA THR A 81 -8.52 -8.52 10.52
C THR A 81 -7.23 -7.76 10.19
N ALA A 82 -7.26 -6.98 9.10
CA ALA A 82 -6.08 -6.25 8.63
C ALA A 82 -5.63 -5.18 9.63
N ILE A 83 -6.56 -4.44 10.26
CA ILE A 83 -6.20 -3.38 11.20
C ILE A 83 -5.51 -3.90 12.46
N GLU A 84 -5.90 -5.06 12.98
CA GLU A 84 -5.23 -5.66 14.15
C GLU A 84 -3.80 -6.08 13.81
N ALA A 85 -3.62 -6.77 12.68
CA ALA A 85 -2.30 -7.15 12.18
C ALA A 85 -1.44 -5.91 11.90
N ALA A 86 -2.00 -4.88 11.26
CA ALA A 86 -1.32 -3.64 10.93
C ALA A 86 -0.88 -2.87 12.18
N THR A 87 -1.72 -2.84 13.21
CA THR A 87 -1.40 -2.18 14.49
C THR A 87 -0.28 -2.92 15.21
N LEU A 88 -0.33 -4.26 15.24
CA LEU A 88 0.73 -5.08 15.83
C LEU A 88 2.06 -4.90 15.08
N ALA A 89 2.04 -4.95 13.75
CA ALA A 89 3.22 -4.75 12.92
C ALA A 89 3.81 -3.33 13.06
N ALA A 90 2.96 -2.31 13.20
CA ALA A 90 3.42 -0.94 13.47
C ALA A 90 4.11 -0.80 14.83
N ALA A 91 3.56 -1.42 15.87
CA ALA A 91 4.21 -1.47 17.18
C ALA A 91 5.55 -2.21 17.13
N ALA A 92 5.60 -3.35 16.42
CA ALA A 92 6.84 -4.08 16.21
C ALA A 92 7.88 -3.26 15.43
N HIS A 93 7.45 -2.48 14.43
CA HIS A 93 8.33 -1.60 13.66
C HIS A 93 8.95 -0.50 14.53
N GLU A 94 8.15 0.14 15.38
CA GLU A 94 8.61 1.17 16.31
C GLU A 94 9.62 0.63 17.33
N GLY A 95 9.54 -0.66 17.66
CA GLY A 95 10.50 -1.37 18.51
C GLY A 95 11.67 -2.04 17.76
N ASP A 96 11.82 -1.83 16.45
CA ASP A 96 12.78 -2.52 15.56
C ASP A 96 12.77 -4.05 15.70
N ALA A 97 11.59 -4.60 16.01
CA ALA A 97 11.35 -6.03 16.21
C ALA A 97 10.46 -6.64 15.10
N LEU A 98 10.12 -5.85 14.06
CA LEU A 98 9.27 -6.27 12.94
C LEU A 98 10.04 -7.18 11.99
N ASP A 99 9.50 -8.37 11.75
CA ASP A 99 10.00 -9.31 10.73
C ASP A 99 9.17 -9.29 9.43
N LEU A 100 9.68 -10.00 8.41
CA LEU A 100 9.00 -10.12 7.11
C LEU A 100 7.65 -10.86 7.22
N ASP A 101 7.55 -11.85 8.11
CA ASP A 101 6.33 -12.66 8.27
C ASP A 101 5.19 -11.82 8.81
N GLU A 102 5.47 -10.93 9.76
CA GLU A 102 4.51 -9.97 10.29
C GLU A 102 4.03 -8.99 9.23
N VAL A 103 4.90 -8.51 8.34
CA VAL A 103 4.48 -7.66 7.20
C VAL A 103 3.59 -8.44 6.24
N ILE A 104 4.00 -9.64 5.84
CA ILE A 104 3.23 -10.50 4.93
C ILE A 104 1.85 -10.79 5.53
N LYS A 105 1.77 -11.09 6.83
CA LYS A 105 0.49 -11.32 7.52
C LYS A 105 -0.49 -10.16 7.35
N VAL A 106 -0.03 -8.90 7.43
CA VAL A 106 -0.87 -7.72 7.19
C VAL A 106 -1.45 -7.73 5.78
N LEU A 107 -0.61 -8.02 4.79
CA LEU A 107 -0.97 -8.00 3.37
C LEU A 107 -1.83 -9.19 2.94
N GLU A 108 -1.77 -10.31 3.66
CA GLU A 108 -2.63 -11.49 3.43
C GLU A 108 -4.03 -11.36 4.04
N ARG A 109 -4.25 -10.38 4.95
CA ARG A 109 -5.57 -10.20 5.55
C ARG A 109 -6.58 -9.68 4.51
N PRO A 110 -7.90 -9.97 4.69
CA PRO A 110 -8.93 -9.31 3.90
C PRO A 110 -8.76 -7.80 3.90
N ILE A 111 -8.95 -7.18 2.73
CA ILE A 111 -8.72 -5.75 2.54
C ILE A 111 -9.65 -4.94 3.45
N ASP A 112 -9.05 -4.09 4.27
CA ASP A 112 -9.73 -3.08 5.08
C ASP A 112 -9.57 -1.72 4.38
N ASN A 113 -10.71 -1.10 4.03
CA ASN A 113 -10.74 0.16 3.28
C ASN A 113 -10.15 1.35 4.06
N TYR A 114 -9.98 1.22 5.37
CA TYR A 114 -9.41 2.23 6.23
C TYR A 114 -7.91 2.05 6.44
N VAL A 115 -7.35 0.86 6.20
CA VAL A 115 -5.90 0.63 6.36
C VAL A 115 -5.12 1.34 5.25
N PHE A 116 -4.06 2.04 5.66
CA PHE A 116 -3.10 2.62 4.74
C PHE A 116 -1.99 1.59 4.43
N TYR A 117 -2.13 0.88 3.31
CA TYR A 117 -1.25 -0.25 2.97
C TYR A 117 0.14 0.14 2.41
N ALA A 118 0.33 1.37 1.93
CA ALA A 118 1.59 1.75 1.26
C ALA A 118 2.84 1.55 2.14
N PRO A 119 2.85 1.93 3.44
CA PRO A 119 4.00 1.66 4.31
C PRO A 119 4.32 0.17 4.47
N PHE A 120 3.30 -0.71 4.42
CA PHE A 120 3.51 -2.15 4.53
C PHE A 120 4.11 -2.75 3.25
N LEU A 121 3.79 -2.20 2.07
CA LEU A 121 4.44 -2.57 0.82
C LEU A 121 5.91 -2.12 0.79
N GLU A 122 6.22 -0.93 1.31
CA GLU A 122 7.60 -0.46 1.46
C GLU A 122 8.38 -1.37 2.42
N LEU A 123 7.80 -1.72 3.56
CA LEU A 123 8.41 -2.65 4.52
C LEU A 123 8.57 -4.07 3.96
N LEU A 124 7.62 -4.53 3.13
CA LEU A 124 7.70 -5.82 2.44
C LEU A 124 8.96 -5.87 1.58
N ILE A 125 9.19 -4.83 0.76
CA ILE A 125 10.38 -4.72 -0.08
C ILE A 125 11.65 -4.59 0.76
N GLU A 126 11.62 -3.75 1.80
CA GLU A 126 12.78 -3.49 2.65
C GLU A 126 13.29 -4.76 3.36
N ARG A 127 12.38 -5.50 3.99
CA ARG A 127 12.68 -6.70 4.77
C ARG A 127 12.86 -7.94 3.87
N GLY A 128 12.20 -7.96 2.72
CA GLY A 128 12.18 -9.08 1.77
C GLY A 128 13.38 -9.22 0.85
N LYS A 129 14.39 -8.35 0.93
CA LYS A 129 15.55 -8.33 0.00
C LYS A 129 16.31 -9.65 -0.13
N ARG A 130 16.27 -10.50 0.91
CA ARG A 130 16.94 -11.81 0.94
C ARG A 130 16.03 -12.98 0.53
N GLU A 131 14.73 -12.74 0.41
CA GLU A 131 13.69 -13.73 0.11
C GLU A 131 12.83 -13.23 -1.06
N LEU A 132 13.49 -12.90 -2.18
CA LEU A 132 12.87 -12.21 -3.32
C LEU A 132 11.64 -12.94 -3.86
N ASP A 133 11.72 -14.26 -4.07
CA ASP A 133 10.59 -15.03 -4.62
C ASP A 133 9.37 -15.02 -3.70
N ARG A 134 9.61 -15.11 -2.38
CA ARG A 134 8.55 -15.06 -1.38
C ARG A 134 7.92 -13.68 -1.29
N THR A 135 8.76 -12.64 -1.35
CA THR A 135 8.34 -11.23 -1.31
C THR A 135 7.52 -10.87 -2.55
N VAL A 136 7.96 -11.33 -3.72
CA VAL A 136 7.23 -11.19 -4.99
C VAL A 136 5.86 -11.85 -4.88
N ALA A 137 5.80 -13.11 -4.43
CA ALA A 137 4.53 -13.83 -4.32
C ALA A 137 3.54 -13.13 -3.36
N ALA A 138 4.02 -12.63 -2.22
CA ALA A 138 3.20 -11.87 -1.28
C ALA A 138 2.67 -10.56 -1.89
N TYR A 139 3.52 -9.84 -2.62
CA TYR A 139 3.10 -8.60 -3.30
C TYR A 139 2.08 -8.92 -4.41
N GLU A 140 2.32 -9.91 -5.26
CA GLU A 140 1.38 -10.35 -6.30
C GLU A 140 0.00 -10.69 -5.72
N GLN A 141 -0.04 -11.49 -4.65
CA GLN A 141 -1.27 -11.86 -3.96
C GLN A 141 -2.00 -10.63 -3.41
N PHE A 142 -1.27 -9.70 -2.79
CA PHE A 142 -1.85 -8.43 -2.32
C PHE A 142 -2.44 -7.62 -3.48
N VAL A 143 -1.73 -7.48 -4.61
CA VAL A 143 -2.23 -6.75 -5.78
C VAL A 143 -3.51 -7.38 -6.31
N THR A 144 -3.59 -8.71 -6.39
CA THR A 144 -4.81 -9.41 -6.78
C THR A 144 -5.96 -9.16 -5.80
N ALA A 145 -5.73 -9.30 -4.50
CA ALA A 145 -6.74 -9.08 -3.47
C ALA A 145 -7.22 -7.61 -3.44
N TYR A 146 -6.30 -6.66 -3.57
CA TYR A 146 -6.59 -5.24 -3.56
C TYR A 146 -7.35 -4.82 -4.82
N ALA A 147 -6.98 -5.35 -6.00
CA ALA A 147 -7.75 -5.15 -7.23
C ALA A 147 -9.18 -5.67 -7.09
N TYR A 148 -9.38 -6.87 -6.52
CA TYR A 148 -10.71 -7.44 -6.29
C TYR A 148 -11.55 -6.58 -5.33
N ALA A 149 -10.95 -6.07 -4.26
CA ALA A 149 -11.63 -5.21 -3.30
C ALA A 149 -12.04 -3.87 -3.94
N LEU A 150 -11.18 -3.31 -4.79
CA LEU A 150 -11.40 -2.02 -5.45
C LEU A 150 -12.33 -2.09 -6.67
N ASP A 151 -12.55 -3.26 -7.28
CA ASP A 151 -13.48 -3.44 -8.41
C ASP A 151 -14.91 -2.97 -8.09
N ARG A 152 -15.27 -2.96 -6.80
CA ARG A 152 -16.56 -2.50 -6.28
C ARG A 152 -16.61 -1.01 -5.94
N VAL A 153 -15.51 -0.29 -6.12
CA VAL A 153 -15.37 1.13 -5.77
C VAL A 153 -15.24 1.97 -7.05
N PRO A 154 -16.00 3.06 -7.19
CA PRO A 154 -15.81 4.00 -8.30
C PRO A 154 -14.34 4.44 -8.40
N HIS A 155 -13.79 4.47 -9.61
CA HIS A 155 -12.38 4.77 -9.89
C HIS A 155 -11.36 3.81 -9.23
N GLY A 156 -11.78 2.60 -8.83
CA GLY A 156 -10.90 1.59 -8.22
C GLY A 156 -9.68 1.22 -9.09
N THR A 157 -9.84 1.20 -10.41
CA THR A 157 -8.77 0.90 -11.37
C THR A 157 -7.64 1.94 -11.36
N GLU A 158 -7.96 3.21 -11.13
CA GLU A 158 -6.94 4.27 -11.00
C GLU A 158 -6.16 4.11 -9.69
N ARG A 159 -6.86 3.73 -8.60
CA ARG A 159 -6.27 3.57 -7.26
C ARG A 159 -5.31 2.38 -7.17
N ILE A 160 -5.54 1.30 -7.90
CA ILE A 160 -4.64 0.14 -7.95
C ILE A 160 -3.40 0.38 -8.83
N GLY A 161 -3.42 1.40 -9.70
CA GLY A 161 -2.34 1.67 -10.66
C GLY A 161 -0.98 1.86 -10.00
N ALA A 162 -0.90 2.71 -8.97
CA ALA A 162 0.35 2.96 -8.23
C ALA A 162 0.90 1.70 -7.55
N VAL A 163 0.02 0.81 -7.07
CA VAL A 163 0.42 -0.45 -6.43
C VAL A 163 1.00 -1.42 -7.45
N LYS A 164 0.39 -1.53 -8.65
CA LYS A 164 0.93 -2.32 -9.76
C LYS A 164 2.27 -1.77 -10.27
N ASP A 165 2.41 -0.45 -10.35
CA ASP A 165 3.67 0.19 -10.78
C ASP A 165 4.80 -0.12 -9.78
N GLY A 166 4.49 -0.15 -8.48
CA GLY A 166 5.44 -0.58 -7.44
C GLY A 166 5.82 -2.07 -7.53
N LEU A 167 4.87 -2.94 -7.88
CA LEU A 167 5.16 -4.37 -8.16
C LEU A 167 6.08 -4.52 -9.38
N ALA A 168 5.83 -3.75 -10.44
CA ALA A 168 6.69 -3.76 -11.63
C ALA A 168 8.11 -3.29 -11.33
N ASP A 169 8.27 -2.21 -10.56
CA ASP A 169 9.58 -1.75 -10.08
C ASP A 169 10.28 -2.83 -9.23
N PHE A 170 9.53 -3.52 -8.37
CA PHE A 170 10.08 -4.61 -7.57
C PHE A 170 10.50 -5.81 -8.43
N TYR A 171 9.76 -6.17 -9.50
CA TYR A 171 10.21 -7.18 -10.46
C TYR A 171 11.56 -6.83 -11.08
N VAL A 172 11.77 -5.57 -11.46
CA VAL A 172 13.07 -5.10 -11.99
C VAL A 172 14.17 -5.33 -10.96
N SER A 173 13.92 -4.91 -9.72
CA SER A 173 14.87 -5.07 -8.60
C SER A 173 15.17 -6.53 -8.27
N ALA A 174 14.20 -7.43 -8.47
CA ALA A 174 14.34 -8.87 -8.29
C ALA A 174 14.94 -9.59 -9.53
N GLY A 175 15.32 -8.87 -10.59
CA GLY A 175 15.87 -9.45 -11.81
C GLY A 175 14.84 -10.15 -12.71
N ARG A 176 13.54 -10.01 -12.43
CA ARG A 176 12.44 -10.58 -13.21
C ARG A 176 12.04 -9.65 -14.36
N VAL A 177 12.98 -9.40 -15.26
CA VAL A 177 12.86 -8.38 -16.32
C VAL A 177 11.63 -8.61 -17.22
N ASP A 178 11.37 -9.86 -17.63
CA ASP A 178 10.23 -10.16 -18.51
C ASP A 178 8.87 -9.86 -17.82
N SER A 179 8.74 -10.20 -16.54
CA SER A 179 7.54 -9.89 -15.75
C SER A 179 7.37 -8.38 -15.52
N ALA A 180 8.48 -7.67 -15.28
CA ALA A 180 8.47 -6.21 -15.15
C ALA A 180 8.01 -5.54 -16.45
N GLU A 181 8.59 -5.94 -17.59
CA GLU A 181 8.23 -5.42 -18.90
C GLU A 181 6.75 -5.64 -19.20
N ALA A 182 6.26 -6.89 -19.06
CA ALA A 182 4.86 -7.21 -19.31
C ALA A 182 3.90 -6.38 -18.45
N LEU A 183 4.22 -6.17 -17.17
CA LEU A 183 3.37 -5.38 -16.27
C LEU A 183 3.43 -3.88 -16.59
N PHE A 184 4.61 -3.33 -16.89
CA PHE A 184 4.72 -1.93 -17.31
C PHE A 184 4.00 -1.66 -18.63
N GLU A 185 4.06 -2.58 -19.60
CA GLU A 185 3.33 -2.50 -20.87
C GLU A 185 1.82 -2.49 -20.62
N GLN A 186 1.30 -3.46 -19.85
CA GLN A 186 -0.10 -3.49 -19.46
C GLN A 186 -0.54 -2.18 -18.79
N ARG A 187 0.26 -1.68 -17.84
CA ARG A 187 -0.01 -0.42 -17.13
C ARG A 187 -0.01 0.78 -18.05
N HIS A 188 0.89 0.82 -19.03
CA HIS A 188 0.96 1.91 -20.00
C HIS A 188 -0.26 1.93 -20.93
N ASP A 189 -0.83 0.77 -21.25
CA ASP A 189 -2.04 0.65 -22.03
C ASP A 189 -3.30 0.97 -21.23
N GLU A 190 -3.32 0.65 -19.93
CA GLU A 190 -4.38 1.02 -18.98
C GLU A 190 -4.41 2.55 -18.72
N ASP A 191 -3.25 3.18 -18.55
CA ASP A 191 -3.11 4.61 -18.24
C ASP A 191 -2.69 5.44 -19.46
N GLN A 192 -3.62 5.59 -20.40
CA GLN A 192 -3.36 6.28 -21.66
C GLN A 192 -3.28 7.81 -21.51
N GLY A 193 -3.75 8.36 -20.38
CA GLY A 193 -3.86 9.79 -20.13
C GLY A 193 -2.58 10.43 -19.56
N ASP A 194 -1.57 9.61 -19.22
CA ASP A 194 -0.35 10.10 -18.60
C ASP A 194 0.92 9.40 -19.13
N VAL A 195 2.07 9.98 -18.80
CA VAL A 195 3.41 9.46 -19.10
C VAL A 195 4.06 8.80 -17.87
N ALA A 196 3.41 8.83 -16.71
CA ALA A 196 3.96 8.44 -15.42
C ALA A 196 4.50 7.00 -15.42
N VAL A 197 3.75 6.05 -15.99
CA VAL A 197 4.17 4.64 -16.10
C VAL A 197 5.50 4.51 -16.85
N ALA A 198 5.64 5.18 -17.99
CA ALA A 198 6.85 5.11 -18.80
C ALA A 198 8.06 5.75 -18.10
N LEU A 199 7.85 6.82 -17.33
CA LEU A 199 8.90 7.43 -16.52
C LEU A 199 9.30 6.54 -15.34
N SER A 200 8.32 5.89 -14.70
CA SER A 200 8.56 4.94 -13.62
C SER A 200 9.38 3.75 -14.12
N ALA A 201 8.97 3.12 -15.22
CA ALA A 201 9.69 2.02 -15.86
C ALA A 201 11.13 2.41 -16.24
N SER A 202 11.31 3.58 -16.87
CA SER A 202 12.64 4.09 -17.20
C SER A 202 13.53 4.23 -15.96
N ARG A 203 13.00 4.79 -14.87
CA ARG A 203 13.72 4.96 -13.61
C ARG A 203 14.08 3.62 -12.98
N ALA A 204 13.14 2.67 -12.91
CA ALA A 204 13.34 1.33 -12.38
C ALA A 204 14.51 0.62 -13.11
N PHE A 205 14.46 0.60 -14.44
CA PHE A 205 15.51 -0.03 -15.24
C PHE A 205 16.86 0.69 -15.14
N LEU A 206 16.89 2.03 -15.05
CA LEU A 206 18.14 2.76 -14.78
C LEU A 206 18.75 2.37 -13.43
N ALA A 207 17.92 2.27 -12.39
CA ALA A 207 18.37 1.92 -11.03
C ALA A 207 18.97 0.50 -10.99
N ALA A 208 18.41 -0.44 -11.76
CA ALA A 208 18.95 -1.79 -11.92
C ALA A 208 20.12 -1.91 -12.93
N GLY A 209 20.60 -0.78 -13.49
CA GLY A 209 21.68 -0.79 -14.48
C GLY A 209 21.30 -1.27 -15.88
N SER A 210 20.01 -1.48 -16.15
CA SER A 210 19.47 -1.92 -17.43
C SER A 210 19.21 -0.73 -18.37
N VAL A 211 20.30 -0.18 -18.91
CA VAL A 211 20.22 1.09 -19.66
C VAL A 211 19.46 0.94 -20.99
N SER A 212 19.50 -0.21 -21.65
CA SER A 212 18.73 -0.47 -22.88
C SER A 212 17.22 -0.36 -22.67
N HIS A 213 16.69 -1.02 -21.63
CA HIS A 213 15.27 -0.97 -21.26
C HIS A 213 14.88 0.44 -20.81
N ALA A 214 15.74 1.10 -20.03
CA ALA A 214 15.51 2.48 -19.63
C ALA A 214 15.37 3.45 -20.82
N VAL A 215 16.25 3.32 -21.82
CA VAL A 215 16.22 4.11 -23.06
C VAL A 215 14.98 3.81 -23.88
N ARG A 216 14.54 2.55 -23.94
CA ARG A 216 13.29 2.16 -24.60
C ARG A 216 12.10 2.87 -23.94
N TRP A 217 11.98 2.80 -22.62
CA TRP A 217 10.88 3.41 -21.87
C TRP A 217 10.87 4.95 -21.92
N LEU A 218 12.02 5.62 -22.02
CA LEU A 218 12.07 7.06 -22.34
C LEU A 218 11.46 7.37 -23.71
N GLY A 219 11.70 6.51 -24.70
CA GLY A 219 11.11 6.63 -26.03
C GLY A 219 9.60 6.43 -26.02
N VAL A 220 9.11 5.42 -25.29
CA VAL A 220 7.67 5.18 -25.08
C VAL A 220 7.01 6.40 -24.42
N GLY A 221 7.62 6.95 -23.37
CA GLY A 221 7.14 8.16 -22.70
C GLY A 221 7.11 9.39 -23.62
N ALA A 222 8.13 9.57 -24.47
CA ALA A 222 8.16 10.66 -25.44
C ALA A 222 7.05 10.53 -26.49
N ALA A 223 6.80 9.33 -27.00
CA ALA A 223 5.71 9.06 -27.94
C ALA A 223 4.33 9.36 -27.32
N ARG A 224 4.11 8.92 -26.08
CA ARG A 224 2.89 9.22 -25.31
C ARG A 224 2.72 10.73 -25.08
N ALA A 225 3.79 11.43 -24.69
CA ALA A 225 3.76 12.88 -24.49
C ALA A 225 3.32 13.63 -25.77
N SER A 226 3.88 13.29 -26.93
CA SER A 226 3.45 13.88 -28.21
C SER A 226 1.99 13.54 -28.54
N ALA A 227 1.55 12.29 -28.32
CA ALA A 227 0.16 11.89 -28.55
C ALA A 227 -0.84 12.68 -27.66
N LEU A 228 -0.41 13.09 -26.47
CA LEU A 228 -1.18 13.94 -25.55
C LEU A 228 -1.05 15.44 -25.85
N GLY A 229 -0.34 15.84 -26.92
CA GLY A 229 -0.09 17.25 -27.27
C GLY A 229 0.92 17.96 -26.35
N ARG A 230 1.69 17.21 -25.56
CA ARG A 230 2.70 17.73 -24.60
C ARG A 230 4.10 17.77 -25.25
N GLU A 231 4.25 18.51 -26.34
CA GLU A 231 5.47 18.45 -27.18
C GLU A 231 6.76 18.89 -26.47
N GLU A 232 6.71 19.88 -25.60
CA GLU A 232 7.89 20.28 -24.82
C GLU A 232 8.39 19.13 -23.94
N LEU A 233 7.47 18.40 -23.31
CA LEU A 233 7.80 17.22 -22.52
C LEU A 233 8.35 16.10 -23.40
N ALA A 234 7.73 15.85 -24.56
CA ALA A 234 8.20 14.85 -25.51
C ALA A 234 9.66 15.11 -25.92
N GLU A 235 9.98 16.36 -26.25
CA GLU A 235 11.33 16.77 -26.63
C GLU A 235 12.34 16.59 -25.49
N ARG A 236 11.98 16.99 -24.27
CA ARG A 236 12.82 16.77 -23.09
C ARG A 236 13.10 15.28 -22.85
N LEU A 237 12.13 14.39 -23.08
CA LEU A 237 12.30 12.95 -22.94
C LEU A 237 13.22 12.36 -24.03
N ARG A 238 13.11 12.82 -25.28
CA ARG A 238 14.04 12.44 -26.37
C ARG A 238 15.46 12.90 -26.08
N GLN A 239 15.64 14.13 -25.61
CA GLN A 239 16.96 14.63 -25.21
C GLN A 239 17.57 13.80 -24.08
N LYS A 240 16.77 13.43 -23.08
CA LYS A 240 17.21 12.54 -21.99
C LYS A 240 17.58 11.15 -22.51
N GLN A 241 16.78 10.59 -23.43
CA GLN A 241 17.05 9.33 -24.09
C GLN A 241 18.42 9.35 -24.80
N GLU A 242 18.71 10.41 -25.55
CA GLU A 242 19.97 10.57 -26.28
C GLU A 242 21.16 10.77 -25.32
N ALA A 243 20.99 11.57 -24.26
CA ALA A 243 22.02 11.77 -23.25
C ALA A 243 22.39 10.45 -22.54
N VAL A 244 21.41 9.59 -22.27
CA VAL A 244 21.64 8.27 -21.67
C VAL A 244 22.36 7.33 -22.65
N ARG A 245 21.99 7.33 -23.94
CA ARG A 245 22.70 6.56 -24.97
C ARG A 245 24.16 6.95 -25.11
N LYS A 246 24.46 8.26 -25.13
CA LYS A 246 25.85 8.77 -25.24
C LYS A 246 26.74 8.42 -24.07
N ARG A 247 26.18 8.12 -22.89
CA ARG A 247 26.97 7.66 -21.73
C ARG A 247 27.42 6.20 -21.86
N LEU A 248 26.89 5.45 -22.83
CA LEU A 248 27.24 4.05 -23.11
C LEU A 248 28.23 3.88 -24.27
N SER A 249 28.40 4.91 -25.10
CA SER A 249 29.35 4.93 -26.23
C SER A 249 30.71 5.45 -25.81
#